data_AF-A0A9E0MRM8-F1
#
_entry.id   AF-A0A9E0MRM8-F1
#
_cell.length_a   1.000
_cell.length_b   1.000
_cell.length_c   1.000
_cell.angle_alpha   90.00
_cell.angle_beta   90.00
_cell.angle_gamma   90.00
#
_symmetry.space_group_name_H-M   'P 1'
#
loop_
_entity.id
_entity.type
_entity.pdbx_description
1 polymer ?
#
loop_
_entity_poly.entity_id
_entity_poly.type
_entity_poly.pdbx_seq_one_letter_code
_entity_poly.pdbx_strand_id
1 'polypeptide(L)'
;MVGRWSGPVSWRGCAIDVARAATLELVRDGTGYRLALAPLADGLAAEELVAAGATELRFDRADRHGIWQLGRAGRATLTVRLGASCVVTARLRRASSGAAACDELLGLRAIAATCPAVPADDVPALPPRRQAARCARVAAPLRDALTTAGCLPTPRPTGGVRIAECEALLATVARATRCNRIPVDVKQRLGEQARLVAASAAVDDPAARAELATTCQATADELSALLPRLGC
;
A
#
# COMPACT_ATOMS: atom_id res chain seq x y z
N MET A 1 7.91 4.05 -4.30
CA MET A 1 7.93 2.84 -3.45
C MET A 1 8.19 1.60 -4.30
N VAL A 2 7.41 1.37 -5.36
CA VAL A 2 7.64 0.35 -6.40
C VAL A 2 9.05 0.43 -7.00
N GLY A 3 9.61 -0.71 -7.40
CA GLY A 3 10.89 -0.83 -8.10
C GLY A 3 11.76 -1.96 -7.55
N ARG A 4 13.01 -2.01 -8.04
CA ARG A 4 14.03 -2.97 -7.60
C ARG A 4 14.88 -2.42 -6.46
N TRP A 5 15.06 -3.23 -5.44
CA TRP A 5 15.68 -2.89 -4.16
C TRP A 5 16.75 -3.91 -3.83
N SER A 6 17.97 -3.48 -3.57
CA SER A 6 19.09 -4.38 -3.31
C SER A 6 19.82 -3.96 -2.04
N GLY A 7 20.28 -4.94 -1.26
CA GLY A 7 21.11 -4.63 -0.10
C GLY A 7 21.42 -5.84 0.76
N PRO A 8 22.20 -5.63 1.85
CA PRO A 8 22.54 -6.68 2.78
C PRO A 8 21.31 -7.21 3.52
N VAL A 9 21.37 -8.50 3.85
CA VAL A 9 20.36 -9.22 4.61
C VAL A 9 21.02 -9.85 5.83
N SER A 10 20.42 -9.64 7.00
CA SER A 10 20.82 -10.27 8.25
C SER A 10 19.74 -11.23 8.73
N TRP A 11 20.18 -12.37 9.24
CA TRP A 11 19.32 -13.45 9.70
C TRP A 11 19.60 -13.72 11.17
N ARG A 12 18.56 -13.98 11.95
CA ARG A 12 18.65 -14.32 13.38
C ARG A 12 17.74 -15.49 13.69
N GLY A 13 18.27 -16.53 14.34
CA GLY A 13 17.48 -17.69 14.76
C GLY A 13 17.00 -18.59 13.62
N CYS A 14 17.71 -18.59 12.49
CA CYS A 14 17.35 -19.34 11.29
C CYS A 14 18.33 -20.50 11.08
N ALA A 15 17.81 -21.68 10.72
CA ALA A 15 18.59 -22.90 10.47
C ALA A 15 18.68 -23.27 8.98
N ILE A 16 18.30 -22.35 8.09
CA ILE A 16 18.27 -22.54 6.64
C ILE A 16 19.51 -21.92 5.99
N ASP A 17 19.79 -22.29 4.74
CA ASP A 17 20.76 -21.56 3.92
C ASP A 17 20.23 -20.17 3.58
N VAL A 18 21.05 -19.16 3.87
CA VAL A 18 20.61 -17.77 3.91
C VAL A 18 21.38 -16.88 2.95
N ALA A 19 20.66 -16.07 2.18
CA ALA A 19 21.28 -15.03 1.37
C ALA A 19 21.85 -13.93 2.28
N ARG A 20 23.11 -13.54 2.10
CA ARG A 20 23.72 -12.40 2.82
C ARG A 20 23.39 -11.04 2.19
N ALA A 21 22.85 -11.06 0.97
CA ALA A 21 22.35 -9.92 0.24
C ALA A 21 21.21 -10.38 -0.67
N ALA A 22 20.24 -9.51 -0.93
CA ALA A 22 19.13 -9.82 -1.80
C ALA A 22 18.80 -8.65 -2.71
N THR A 23 18.23 -8.97 -3.87
CA THR A 23 17.60 -8.02 -4.77
C THR A 23 16.12 -8.35 -4.85
N LEU A 24 15.30 -7.50 -4.24
CA LEU A 24 13.86 -7.65 -4.16
C LEU A 24 13.16 -6.72 -5.14
N GLU A 25 12.04 -7.18 -5.67
CA GLU A 25 11.21 -6.40 -6.60
C GLU A 25 9.86 -6.16 -5.95
N LEU A 26 9.55 -4.88 -5.71
CA LEU A 26 8.27 -4.44 -5.20
C LEU A 26 7.47 -3.87 -6.37
N VAL A 27 6.37 -4.50 -6.75
CA VAL A 27 5.49 -4.08 -7.84
C VAL A 27 4.14 -3.61 -7.33
N ARG A 28 3.39 -2.89 -8.17
CA ARG A 28 1.98 -2.52 -7.93
C ARG A 28 1.16 -2.98 -9.12
N ASP A 29 0.17 -3.83 -8.90
CA ASP A 29 -0.58 -4.54 -9.95
C ASP A 29 -2.08 -4.17 -10.00
N GLY A 30 -2.41 -2.92 -9.69
CA GLY A 30 -3.80 -2.43 -9.68
C GLY A 30 -4.59 -2.86 -8.44
N THR A 31 -4.34 -4.06 -7.92
CA THR A 31 -4.99 -4.61 -6.71
C THR A 31 -4.21 -4.31 -5.42
N GLY A 32 -2.89 -4.20 -5.48
CA GLY A 32 -2.09 -3.96 -4.29
C GLY A 32 -0.60 -3.79 -4.56
N TYR A 33 0.21 -4.01 -3.54
CA TYR A 33 1.66 -4.12 -3.68
C TYR A 33 2.05 -5.60 -3.62
N ARG A 34 2.99 -6.04 -4.44
CA ARG A 34 3.53 -7.40 -4.38
C ARG A 34 5.05 -7.38 -4.27
N LEU A 35 5.58 -8.25 -3.42
CA LEU A 35 7.02 -8.38 -3.17
C LEU A 35 7.47 -9.82 -3.37
N ALA A 36 8.41 -10.04 -4.28
CA ALA A 36 9.02 -11.35 -4.46
C ALA A 36 10.07 -11.61 -3.35
N LEU A 37 9.84 -12.62 -2.49
CA LEU A 37 10.74 -12.95 -1.38
C LEU A 37 11.73 -14.09 -1.69
N ALA A 38 11.57 -14.80 -2.80
CA ALA A 38 12.48 -15.87 -3.23
C ALA A 38 13.98 -15.50 -3.18
N PRO A 39 14.40 -14.25 -3.49
CA PRO A 39 15.80 -13.86 -3.36
C PRO A 39 16.36 -13.81 -1.93
N LEU A 40 15.53 -13.96 -0.89
CA LEU A 40 15.98 -14.05 0.50
C LEU A 40 16.36 -15.50 0.86
N ALA A 41 15.49 -16.45 0.54
CA ALA A 41 15.71 -17.87 0.75
C ALA A 41 14.80 -18.69 -0.18
N ASP A 42 15.27 -19.87 -0.52
CA ASP A 42 14.51 -20.82 -1.33
C ASP A 42 13.18 -21.19 -0.66
N GLY A 43 12.13 -21.34 -1.48
CA GLY A 43 10.78 -21.64 -1.01
C GLY A 43 9.96 -20.45 -0.53
N LEU A 44 10.53 -19.23 -0.47
CA LEU A 44 9.76 -18.03 -0.15
C LEU A 44 8.99 -17.51 -1.38
N ALA A 45 7.67 -17.60 -1.34
CA ALA A 45 6.78 -17.09 -2.38
C ALA A 45 6.71 -15.56 -2.41
N ALA A 46 6.11 -15.01 -3.47
CA ALA A 46 5.76 -13.59 -3.49
C ALA A 46 4.61 -13.30 -2.53
N GLU A 47 4.72 -12.19 -1.81
CA GLU A 47 3.72 -11.75 -0.84
C GLU A 47 2.97 -10.52 -1.34
N GLU A 48 1.70 -10.45 -0.98
CA GLU A 48 0.86 -9.28 -1.18
C GLU A 48 0.93 -8.40 0.06
N LEU A 49 1.29 -7.14 -0.12
CA LEU A 49 1.46 -6.17 0.95
C LEU A 49 0.32 -5.16 0.92
N VAL A 50 -0.21 -4.90 2.10
CA VAL A 50 -1.24 -3.92 2.36
C VAL A 50 -0.61 -2.69 3.01
N ALA A 51 -1.03 -1.50 2.61
CA ALA A 51 -0.57 -0.27 3.25
C ALA A 51 -1.02 -0.23 4.73
N ALA A 52 -0.06 -0.05 5.64
CA ALA A 52 -0.28 0.10 7.08
C ALA A 52 -0.11 1.57 7.54
N GLY A 53 0.52 2.39 6.70
CA GLY A 53 0.73 3.81 6.93
C GLY A 53 1.34 4.48 5.69
N ALA A 54 1.70 5.76 5.79
CA ALA A 54 2.25 6.52 4.67
C ALA A 54 3.59 5.97 4.13
N THR A 55 4.36 5.30 4.98
CA THR A 55 5.68 4.76 4.66
C THR A 55 5.81 3.27 4.97
N GLU A 56 4.71 2.61 5.32
CA GLU A 56 4.72 1.23 5.81
C GLU A 56 3.78 0.36 4.98
N LEU A 57 4.29 -0.77 4.49
CA LEU A 57 3.49 -1.86 3.96
C LEU A 57 3.70 -3.10 4.83
N ARG A 58 2.67 -3.93 4.97
CA ARG A 58 2.75 -5.17 5.74
C ARG A 58 2.07 -6.33 5.03
N PHE A 59 2.53 -7.53 5.32
CA PHE A 59 1.82 -8.76 5.02
C PHE A 59 1.77 -9.63 6.27
N ASP A 60 0.68 -10.39 6.41
CA ASP A 60 0.45 -11.25 7.56
C ASP A 60 -0.17 -12.58 7.09
N ARG A 61 0.50 -13.69 7.41
CA ARG A 61 0.14 -15.07 7.10
C ARG A 61 0.40 -15.91 8.35
N ALA A 62 -0.27 -17.06 8.46
CA ALA A 62 -0.21 -17.91 9.66
C ALA A 62 1.22 -18.26 10.12
N ASP A 63 2.17 -18.41 9.20
CA ASP A 63 3.56 -18.81 9.45
C ASP A 63 4.59 -17.70 9.17
N ARG A 64 4.16 -16.55 8.65
CA ARG A 64 5.05 -15.43 8.32
C ARG A 64 4.38 -14.08 8.39
N HIS A 65 5.12 -13.11 8.90
CA HIS A 65 4.72 -11.72 8.96
C HIS A 65 5.86 -10.86 8.47
N GLY A 66 5.56 -9.81 7.70
CA GLY A 66 6.59 -8.90 7.24
C GLY A 66 6.14 -7.45 7.21
N ILE A 67 7.11 -6.58 7.50
CA ILE A 67 6.97 -5.13 7.45
C ILE A 67 8.00 -4.58 6.47
N TRP A 68 7.53 -3.85 5.48
CA TRP A 68 8.31 -3.03 4.59
C TRP A 68 8.21 -1.57 5.02
N GLN A 69 9.30 -1.03 5.57
CA GLN A 69 9.39 0.36 5.97
C GLN A 69 10.18 1.15 4.92
N LEU A 70 9.55 2.16 4.32
CA LEU A 70 10.23 3.11 3.46
C LEU A 70 10.99 4.13 4.32
N GLY A 71 12.30 4.23 4.07
CA GLY A 71 13.19 5.22 4.69
C GLY A 71 13.43 6.43 3.79
N ARG A 72 14.35 7.30 4.22
CA ARG A 72 14.76 8.48 3.44
C ARG A 72 15.55 8.08 2.19
N ALA A 73 15.40 8.88 1.13
CA ALA A 73 16.28 8.86 -0.05
C ALA A 73 16.48 7.47 -0.69
N GLY A 74 15.39 6.80 -1.07
CA GLY A 74 15.46 5.52 -1.78
C GLY A 74 16.05 4.38 -0.94
N ARG A 75 15.89 4.45 0.38
CA ARG A 75 16.21 3.38 1.32
C ARG A 75 14.92 2.72 1.81
N ALA A 76 14.98 1.44 2.11
CA ALA A 76 13.90 0.71 2.74
C ALA A 76 14.46 -0.34 3.69
N THR A 77 13.68 -0.72 4.69
CA THR A 77 13.96 -1.85 5.55
C THR A 77 12.83 -2.85 5.39
N LEU A 78 13.16 -4.09 5.06
CA LEU A 78 12.22 -5.19 5.13
C LEU A 78 12.57 -6.03 6.37
N THR A 79 11.58 -6.27 7.23
CA THR A 79 11.69 -7.24 8.33
C THR A 79 10.67 -8.34 8.08
N VAL A 80 11.11 -9.60 8.00
CA VAL A 80 10.23 -10.77 7.88
C VAL A 80 10.49 -11.70 9.06
N ARG A 81 9.44 -12.09 9.76
CA ARG A 81 9.47 -13.16 10.76
C ARG A 81 8.95 -14.44 10.11
N LEU A 82 9.74 -15.50 10.20
CA LEU A 82 9.42 -16.84 9.70
C LEU A 82 9.32 -17.78 10.89
N GLY A 83 8.12 -18.36 11.12
CA GLY A 83 7.87 -19.20 12.28
C GLY A 83 8.17 -18.53 13.63
N ALA A 84 8.50 -19.34 14.64
CA ALA A 84 8.59 -18.88 16.03
C ALA A 84 9.84 -18.03 16.33
N SER A 85 10.97 -18.24 15.64
CA SER A 85 12.26 -17.66 16.04
C SER A 85 13.10 -17.06 14.91
N CYS A 86 12.81 -17.36 13.64
CA CYS A 86 13.62 -16.88 12.53
C CYS A 86 13.19 -15.46 12.11
N VAL A 87 14.13 -14.52 12.14
CA VAL A 87 13.91 -13.14 11.72
C VAL A 87 14.93 -12.76 10.65
N VAL A 88 14.40 -12.22 9.55
CA VAL A 88 15.14 -11.72 8.40
C VAL A 88 15.00 -10.21 8.39
N THR A 89 16.12 -9.49 8.32
CA THR A 89 16.11 -8.04 8.11
C THR A 89 16.95 -7.70 6.90
N ALA A 90 16.35 -7.10 5.88
CA ALA A 90 17.04 -6.59 4.71
C ALA A 90 17.09 -5.05 4.77
N ARG A 91 18.30 -4.49 4.69
CA ARG A 91 18.49 -3.03 4.56
C ARG A 91 18.74 -2.71 3.10
N LEU A 92 17.73 -2.20 2.44
CA LEU A 92 17.69 -2.12 0.99
C LEU A 92 17.94 -0.69 0.51
N ARG A 93 18.67 -0.60 -0.59
CA ARG A 93 18.79 0.61 -1.40
C ARG A 93 18.15 0.33 -2.73
N ARG A 94 17.41 1.30 -3.24
CA ARG A 94 16.83 1.19 -4.58
C ARG A 94 17.96 1.11 -5.60
N ALA A 95 17.94 0.09 -6.47
CA ALA A 95 19.02 -0.24 -7.40
C ALA A 95 19.32 0.88 -8.41
N SER A 96 18.45 1.87 -8.53
CA SER A 96 18.79 3.16 -9.11
C SER A 96 18.05 4.29 -8.38
N SER A 97 18.80 5.34 -8.06
CA SER A 97 18.27 6.70 -7.86
C SER A 97 17.99 7.39 -9.21
N GLY A 98 18.09 6.66 -10.33
CA GLY A 98 17.64 7.06 -11.65
C GLY A 98 16.11 7.16 -11.67
N ALA A 99 15.64 8.32 -11.20
CA ALA A 99 14.27 8.80 -11.16
C ALA A 99 13.23 7.79 -10.67
N ALA A 100 12.87 7.88 -9.39
CA ALA A 100 11.56 7.41 -8.93
C ALA A 100 10.42 7.83 -9.89
N ALA A 101 10.58 8.98 -10.54
CA ALA A 101 9.70 9.48 -11.58
C ALA A 101 9.63 8.63 -12.87
N CYS A 102 10.69 7.94 -13.29
CA CYS A 102 10.65 7.07 -14.48
C CYS A 102 9.94 5.75 -14.16
N ASP A 103 10.12 5.22 -12.95
CA ASP A 103 9.38 4.02 -12.53
C ASP A 103 7.92 4.34 -12.24
N GLU A 104 7.64 5.52 -11.69
CA GLU A 104 6.28 6.04 -11.58
C GLU A 104 5.64 6.17 -12.97
N LEU A 105 6.33 6.79 -13.93
CA LEU A 105 5.83 6.88 -15.30
C LEU A 105 5.56 5.49 -15.89
N LEU A 106 6.46 4.53 -15.69
CA LEU A 106 6.25 3.16 -16.14
C LEU A 106 4.98 2.54 -15.53
N GLY A 107 4.77 2.73 -14.23
CA GLY A 107 3.57 2.27 -13.53
C GLY A 107 2.29 2.94 -14.07
N LEU A 108 2.33 4.26 -14.29
CA LEU A 108 1.21 5.00 -14.88
C LEU A 108 0.88 4.53 -16.29
N ARG A 109 1.89 4.23 -17.13
CA ARG A 109 1.68 3.67 -18.47
C ARG A 109 1.04 2.28 -18.44
N ALA A 110 1.42 1.43 -17.48
CA ALA A 110 0.79 0.12 -17.33
C ALA A 110 -0.70 0.24 -16.98
N ILE A 111 -1.06 1.19 -16.10
CA ILE A 111 -2.45 1.48 -15.75
C ILE A 111 -3.20 2.03 -16.96
N ALA A 112 -2.60 2.97 -17.70
CA ALA A 112 -3.19 3.54 -18.91
C ALA A 112 -3.51 2.46 -19.96
N ALA A 113 -2.63 1.46 -20.14
CA ALA A 113 -2.87 0.36 -21.08
C ALA A 113 -4.09 -0.50 -20.73
N THR A 114 -4.53 -0.48 -19.47
CA THR A 114 -5.73 -1.21 -18.99
C THR A 114 -6.95 -0.31 -18.79
N CYS A 115 -6.79 1.01 -18.97
CA CYS A 115 -7.80 2.01 -18.75
C CYS A 115 -8.47 2.38 -20.08
N PRO A 116 -9.71 1.93 -20.36
CA PRO A 116 -10.36 2.18 -21.66
C PRO A 116 -10.66 3.66 -21.90
N ALA A 117 -10.69 4.49 -20.85
CA ALA A 117 -10.96 5.91 -20.92
C ALA A 117 -9.74 6.77 -21.31
N VAL A 118 -8.53 6.19 -21.40
CA VAL A 118 -7.33 6.89 -21.85
C VAL A 118 -6.87 6.31 -23.20
N PRO A 119 -6.93 7.10 -24.29
CA PRO A 119 -6.42 6.68 -25.60
C PRO A 119 -4.94 6.28 -25.55
N ALA A 120 -4.56 5.25 -26.32
CA ALA A 120 -3.17 4.79 -26.37
C ALA A 120 -2.20 5.88 -26.86
N ASP A 121 -2.67 6.77 -27.74
CA ASP A 121 -1.90 7.88 -28.30
C ASP A 121 -1.57 8.96 -27.24
N ASP A 122 -2.37 9.04 -26.18
CA ASP A 122 -2.16 9.95 -25.05
C ASP A 122 -1.16 9.40 -24.02
N VAL A 123 -0.65 8.18 -24.23
CA VAL A 123 0.33 7.55 -23.34
C VAL A 123 1.75 7.91 -23.81
N PRO A 124 2.44 8.84 -23.13
CA PRO A 124 3.74 9.32 -23.57
C PRO A 124 4.81 8.22 -23.56
N ALA A 125 5.72 8.27 -24.53
CA ALA A 125 6.85 7.37 -24.61
C ALA A 125 7.76 7.49 -23.36
N LEU A 126 8.32 6.36 -22.93
CA LEU A 126 9.23 6.35 -21.78
C LEU A 126 10.54 7.06 -22.14
N PRO A 127 10.93 8.14 -21.44
CA PRO A 127 12.24 8.74 -21.63
C PRO A 127 13.36 7.77 -21.24
N PRO A 128 14.60 7.97 -21.71
CA PRO A 128 15.75 7.22 -21.22
C PRO A 128 15.86 7.34 -19.70
N ARG A 129 16.10 6.22 -18.99
CA ARG A 129 16.12 6.17 -17.50
C ARG A 129 17.08 7.17 -16.84
N ARG A 130 18.11 7.62 -17.56
CA ARG A 130 19.05 8.67 -17.13
C ARG A 130 18.43 10.09 -17.08
N GLN A 131 17.26 10.31 -17.68
CA GLN A 131 16.60 11.63 -17.78
C GLN A 131 15.49 11.79 -16.73
N ALA A 132 15.87 11.77 -15.46
CA ALA A 132 14.95 11.77 -14.33
C ALA A 132 13.91 12.91 -14.33
N ALA A 133 14.39 14.13 -14.58
CA ALA A 133 13.54 15.32 -14.64
C ALA A 133 12.53 15.26 -15.81
N ARG A 134 12.88 14.58 -16.91
CA ARG A 134 11.95 14.40 -18.03
C ARG A 134 10.86 13.41 -17.69
N CYS A 135 11.20 12.27 -17.07
CA CYS A 135 10.20 11.34 -16.57
C CYS A 135 9.23 12.00 -15.58
N ALA A 136 9.73 12.84 -14.67
CA ALA A 136 8.87 13.56 -13.71
C ALA A 136 7.90 14.52 -14.39
N ARG A 137 8.39 15.32 -15.36
CA ARG A 137 7.56 16.24 -16.13
C ARG A 137 6.48 15.53 -16.95
N VAL A 138 6.76 14.32 -17.43
CA VAL A 138 5.83 13.52 -18.23
C VAL A 138 4.86 12.73 -17.35
N ALA A 139 5.28 12.29 -16.17
CA ALA A 139 4.44 11.53 -15.24
C ALA A 139 3.28 12.36 -14.67
N ALA A 140 3.46 13.66 -14.41
CA ALA A 140 2.42 14.49 -13.83
C ALA A 140 1.15 14.60 -14.71
N PRO A 141 1.24 15.02 -15.98
CA PRO A 141 0.07 15.08 -16.87
C PRO A 141 -0.62 13.73 -17.05
N LEU A 142 0.14 12.63 -17.19
CA LEU A 142 -0.44 11.30 -17.34
C LEU A 142 -1.19 10.86 -16.07
N ARG A 143 -0.68 11.20 -14.88
CA ARG A 143 -1.36 10.92 -13.62
C ARG A 143 -2.67 11.69 -13.51
N ASP A 144 -2.67 12.96 -13.91
CA ASP A 144 -3.86 13.80 -13.88
C ASP A 144 -4.92 13.26 -14.87
N ALA A 145 -4.53 12.94 -16.10
CA ALA A 145 -5.40 12.32 -17.10
C ALA A 145 -6.03 11.02 -16.60
N LEU A 146 -5.22 10.12 -16.01
CA LEU A 146 -5.71 8.86 -15.44
C LEU A 146 -6.62 9.07 -14.23
N THR A 147 -6.40 10.12 -13.44
CA THR A 147 -7.25 10.47 -12.30
C THR A 147 -8.59 11.05 -12.77
N THR A 148 -8.58 11.96 -13.75
CA THR A 148 -9.79 12.51 -14.38
C THR A 148 -10.60 11.43 -15.08
N ALA A 149 -9.93 10.46 -15.71
CA ALA A 149 -10.56 9.29 -16.33
C ALA A 149 -11.10 8.26 -15.32
N GLY A 150 -10.87 8.45 -14.00
CA GLY A 150 -11.31 7.53 -12.95
C GLY A 150 -10.50 6.23 -12.85
N CYS A 151 -9.37 6.13 -13.56
CA CYS A 151 -8.51 4.95 -13.61
C CYS A 151 -7.43 4.93 -12.51
N LEU A 152 -7.26 6.06 -11.82
CA LEU A 152 -6.50 6.13 -10.58
C LEU A 152 -7.42 6.60 -9.45
N PRO A 153 -7.27 6.04 -8.23
CA PRO A 153 -7.90 6.63 -7.07
C PRO A 153 -7.36 8.06 -6.90
N THR A 154 -8.26 9.03 -6.81
CA THR A 154 -7.90 10.42 -6.51
C THR A 154 -7.02 10.44 -5.26
N PRO A 155 -5.78 10.98 -5.34
CA PRO A 155 -4.97 11.14 -4.15
C PRO A 155 -5.78 11.98 -3.17
N ARG A 156 -6.07 11.42 -2.00
CA ARG A 156 -6.83 12.13 -0.96
C ARG A 156 -6.18 13.51 -0.77
N PRO A 157 -6.95 14.59 -0.73
CA PRO A 157 -6.37 15.89 -0.38
C PRO A 157 -5.74 15.74 1.00
N THR A 158 -4.41 15.83 1.09
CA THR A 158 -3.65 15.84 2.34
C THR A 158 -3.95 17.07 3.21
N GLY A 159 -4.87 17.94 2.77
CA GLY A 159 -5.30 19.16 3.45
C GLY A 159 -6.72 19.14 4.03
N GLY A 160 -7.46 18.03 3.92
CA GLY A 160 -8.76 17.91 4.61
C GLY A 160 -8.57 17.77 6.13
N VAL A 161 -9.35 18.50 6.92
CA VAL A 161 -9.36 18.35 8.39
C VAL A 161 -9.82 16.93 8.71
N ARG A 162 -8.90 16.11 9.25
CA ARG A 162 -9.20 14.72 9.60
C ARG A 162 -10.12 14.69 10.82
N ILE A 163 -11.30 14.10 10.66
CA ILE A 163 -12.28 13.88 11.72
C ILE A 163 -11.83 12.68 12.55
N ALA A 164 -11.51 12.90 13.83
CA ALA A 164 -10.91 11.87 14.69
C ALA A 164 -11.80 10.63 14.84
N GLU A 165 -13.11 10.84 14.91
CA GLU A 165 -14.14 9.80 15.03
C GLU A 165 -14.16 8.90 13.78
N CYS A 166 -13.98 9.47 12.59
CA CYS A 166 -13.89 8.70 11.36
C CYS A 166 -12.56 7.94 11.25
N GLU A 167 -11.45 8.48 11.78
CA GLU A 167 -10.21 7.69 11.89
C GLU A 167 -10.36 6.50 12.85
N ALA A 168 -11.07 6.71 13.97
CA ALA A 168 -11.38 5.64 14.92
C ALA A 168 -12.25 4.54 14.26
N LEU A 169 -13.27 4.92 13.49
CA LEU A 169 -14.06 3.98 12.70
C LEU A 169 -13.19 3.18 11.72
N LEU A 170 -12.31 3.85 10.96
CA LEU A 170 -11.41 3.17 10.02
C LEU A 170 -10.48 2.16 10.74
N ALA A 171 -10.00 2.50 11.93
CA ALA A 171 -9.22 1.58 12.76
C ALA A 171 -10.05 0.37 13.22
N THR A 172 -11.31 0.58 13.61
CA THR A 172 -12.24 -0.50 13.99
C THR A 172 -12.57 -1.40 12.81
N VAL A 173 -12.86 -0.84 11.63
CA VAL A 173 -13.07 -1.60 10.39
C VAL A 173 -11.82 -2.40 10.01
N ALA A 174 -10.62 -1.83 10.16
CA ALA A 174 -9.37 -2.54 9.93
C ALA A 174 -9.15 -3.69 10.93
N ARG A 175 -9.66 -3.62 12.16
CA ARG A 175 -9.70 -4.76 13.09
C ARG A 175 -10.72 -5.81 12.64
N ALA A 176 -11.93 -5.39 12.28
CA ALA A 176 -12.99 -6.27 11.82
C ALA A 176 -12.59 -7.09 10.60
N THR A 177 -12.01 -6.45 9.58
CA THR A 177 -11.57 -7.13 8.34
C THR A 177 -10.49 -8.19 8.57
N ARG A 178 -9.69 -8.06 9.63
CA ARG A 178 -8.70 -9.07 10.05
C ARG A 178 -9.30 -10.24 10.83
N CYS A 179 -10.54 -10.14 11.31
CA CYS A 179 -11.17 -11.22 12.04
C CYS A 179 -11.67 -12.32 11.09
N ASN A 180 -11.20 -13.56 11.27
CA ASN A 180 -11.56 -14.69 10.40
C ASN A 180 -13.01 -15.19 10.56
N ARG A 181 -13.71 -14.73 11.59
CA ARG A 181 -15.11 -15.07 11.87
C ARG A 181 -16.11 -14.22 11.08
N ILE A 182 -15.65 -13.13 10.45
CA ILE A 182 -16.51 -12.26 9.65
C ILE A 182 -16.57 -12.80 8.20
N PRO A 183 -17.77 -12.99 7.63
CA PRO A 183 -17.93 -13.38 6.23
C PRO A 183 -17.24 -12.42 5.25
N VAL A 184 -16.71 -12.95 4.15
CA VAL A 184 -15.92 -12.18 3.17
C VAL A 184 -16.72 -11.05 2.53
N ASP A 185 -18.01 -11.27 2.24
CA ASP A 185 -18.93 -10.27 1.71
C ASP A 185 -19.17 -9.11 2.69
N VAL A 186 -19.20 -9.40 4.00
CA VAL A 186 -19.31 -8.38 5.05
C VAL A 186 -18.00 -7.59 5.14
N LYS A 187 -16.84 -8.25 5.04
CA LYS A 187 -15.54 -7.56 5.00
C LYS A 187 -15.39 -6.65 3.79
N GLN A 188 -15.87 -7.08 2.62
CA GLN A 188 -15.88 -6.29 1.39
C GLN A 188 -16.75 -5.05 1.57
N ARG A 189 -17.98 -5.20 2.07
CA ARG A 189 -18.89 -4.08 2.37
C ARG A 189 -18.29 -3.10 3.37
N LEU A 190 -17.67 -3.59 4.45
CA LEU A 190 -16.98 -2.74 5.43
C LEU A 190 -15.78 -2.00 4.79
N GLY A 191 -15.04 -2.65 3.90
CA GLY A 191 -13.96 -2.03 3.14
C GLY A 191 -14.43 -0.93 2.19
N GLU A 192 -15.57 -1.12 1.53
CA GLU A 192 -16.21 -0.11 0.69
C GLU A 192 -16.74 1.07 1.52
N GLN A 193 -17.42 0.81 2.64
CA GLN A 193 -17.85 1.86 3.57
C GLN A 193 -16.67 2.67 4.12
N ALA A 194 -15.57 2.01 4.50
CA ALA A 194 -14.35 2.68 4.93
C ALA A 194 -13.75 3.56 3.82
N ARG A 195 -13.82 3.14 2.55
CA ARG A 195 -13.39 3.98 1.42
C ARG A 195 -14.27 5.21 1.26
N LEU A 196 -15.59 5.06 1.37
CA LEU A 196 -16.55 6.16 1.29
C LEU A 196 -16.38 7.17 2.42
N VAL A 197 -16.29 6.70 3.67
CA VAL A 197 -16.05 7.55 4.87
C VAL A 197 -14.74 8.30 4.74
N ALA A 198 -13.70 7.65 4.22
CA ALA A 198 -12.42 8.31 4.02
C ALA A 198 -12.39 9.27 2.83
N ALA A 199 -13.33 9.17 1.90
CA ALA A 199 -13.54 10.13 0.82
C ALA A 199 -14.40 11.33 1.30
N SER A 200 -15.34 11.12 2.22
CA SER A 200 -16.19 12.17 2.80
C SER A 200 -15.51 12.97 3.92
N ALA A 201 -14.35 12.54 4.43
CA ALA A 201 -13.55 13.31 5.39
C ALA A 201 -12.95 14.63 4.83
N ALA A 202 -13.27 15.00 3.59
CA ALA A 202 -12.92 16.26 2.94
C ALA A 202 -14.11 17.25 2.86
N VAL A 203 -15.09 17.14 3.75
CA VAL A 203 -16.24 18.06 3.80
C VAL A 203 -15.85 19.38 4.48
N ASP A 204 -16.00 20.48 3.75
CA ASP A 204 -15.66 21.83 4.23
C ASP A 204 -16.75 22.46 5.12
N ASP A 205 -18.00 22.00 5.03
CA ASP A 205 -19.11 22.50 5.86
C ASP A 205 -19.01 21.99 7.31
N PRO A 206 -18.98 22.87 8.34
CA PRO A 206 -18.93 22.46 9.74
C PRO A 206 -20.16 21.66 10.21
N ALA A 207 -21.36 21.92 9.67
CA ALA A 207 -22.57 21.19 10.08
C ALA A 207 -22.52 19.74 9.56
N ALA A 208 -22.25 19.55 8.28
CA ALA A 208 -22.04 18.24 7.69
C ALA A 208 -20.85 17.48 8.32
N ARG A 209 -19.80 18.18 8.76
CA ARG A 209 -18.71 17.56 9.54
C ARG A 209 -19.16 17.00 10.89
N ALA A 210 -19.97 17.75 11.64
CA ALA A 210 -20.48 17.30 12.94
C ALA A 210 -21.43 16.09 12.80
N GLU A 211 -22.28 16.11 11.77
CA GLU A 211 -23.15 14.98 11.44
C GLU A 211 -22.33 13.74 11.07
N LEU A 212 -21.34 13.89 10.17
CA LEU A 212 -20.46 12.80 9.77
C LEU A 212 -19.64 12.23 10.94
N ALA A 213 -19.14 13.09 11.84
CA ALA A 213 -18.44 12.66 13.05
C ALA A 213 -19.34 11.80 13.94
N THR A 214 -20.60 12.22 14.12
CA THR A 214 -21.61 11.48 14.91
C THR A 214 -21.92 10.13 14.28
N THR A 215 -22.10 10.08 12.96
CA THR A 215 -22.32 8.81 12.23
C THR A 215 -21.11 7.89 12.37
N CYS A 216 -19.90 8.41 12.16
CA CYS A 216 -18.66 7.64 12.30
C CYS A 216 -18.51 7.04 13.70
N GLN A 217 -18.78 7.82 14.73
CA GLN A 217 -18.71 7.38 16.12
C GLN A 217 -19.75 6.28 16.41
N ALA A 218 -21.02 6.48 16.03
CA ALA A 218 -22.08 5.50 16.26
C ALA A 218 -21.77 4.16 15.58
N THR A 219 -21.29 4.18 14.33
CA THR A 219 -20.89 2.95 13.61
C THR A 219 -19.65 2.30 14.24
N ALA A 220 -18.69 3.10 14.73
CA ALA A 220 -17.51 2.57 15.39
C ALA A 220 -17.86 1.85 16.69
N ASP A 221 -18.80 2.39 17.46
CA ASP A 221 -19.29 1.82 18.72
C ASP A 221 -20.09 0.53 18.47
N GLU A 222 -20.96 0.51 17.46
CA GLU A 222 -21.70 -0.68 17.05
C GLU A 222 -20.75 -1.82 16.65
N LEU A 223 -19.79 -1.54 15.77
CA LEU A 223 -18.76 -2.51 15.38
C LEU A 223 -17.94 -2.97 16.59
N SER A 224 -17.54 -2.05 17.48
CA SER A 224 -16.75 -2.40 18.67
C SER A 224 -17.52 -3.27 19.66
N ALA A 225 -18.85 -3.12 19.74
CA ALA A 225 -19.71 -3.98 20.55
C ALA A 225 -19.94 -5.37 19.91
N LEU A 226 -19.98 -5.44 18.57
CA LEU A 226 -20.19 -6.69 17.83
C LEU A 226 -18.94 -7.57 17.79
N LEU A 227 -17.74 -6.98 17.66
CA LEU A 227 -16.50 -7.73 17.50
C LEU A 227 -16.26 -8.77 18.62
N PRO A 228 -16.32 -8.41 19.93
CA PRO A 228 -16.11 -9.38 21.00
C PRO A 228 -17.11 -10.54 20.99
N ARG A 229 -18.36 -10.30 20.58
CA ARG A 229 -19.40 -11.34 20.46
C ARG A 229 -19.09 -12.36 19.37
N LEU A 230 -18.36 -11.93 18.33
CA LEU A 230 -17.90 -12.78 17.24
C LEU A 230 -16.56 -13.49 17.57
N GLY A 231 -15.96 -13.21 18.73
CA GLY A 231 -14.64 -13.70 19.11
C GLY A 231 -13.51 -12.95 18.39
N CYS A 232 -13.76 -11.69 18.08
CA CYS A 232 -12.82 -10.68 17.56
C CYS A 232 -12.23 -9.68 18.64
#